data_AF-A0A0D7NCP8-F1
#
_entry.id   AF-A0A0D7NCP8-F1
#
_cell.length_a   1.000
_cell.length_b   1.000
_cell.length_c   1.000
_cell.angle_alpha   90.00
_cell.angle_beta   90.00
_cell.angle_gamma   90.00
#
_symmetry.space_group_name_H-M   'P 1'
#
loop_
_entity.id
_entity.type
_entity.pdbx_description
1 polymer ?
#
loop_
_entity_poly.entity_id
_entity_poly.type
_entity_poly.pdbx_seq_one_letter_code
_entity_poly.pdbx_strand_id
1 'polypeptide(L)' 'MVRKKVRLTDMIPRKRNRTKVVFLTADHLDEQADARAGEARQLPEGEARQNALRNAAQLRVYASMKRALAPQTAKSR' A
#
# COMPACT_ATOMS: atom_id res chain seq x y z
N MET A 1 29.83 44.45 15.95
CA MET A 1 29.27 43.19 16.50
C MET A 1 27.76 43.40 16.70
N VAL A 2 26.90 42.84 15.82
CA VAL A 2 25.45 43.06 15.89
C VAL A 2 24.75 41.69 15.94
N ARG A 3 24.19 41.35 17.12
CA ARG A 3 23.37 40.15 17.32
C ARG A 3 22.05 40.30 16.57
N LYS A 4 21.85 39.55 15.49
CA LYS A 4 20.53 39.42 14.84
C LYS A 4 19.66 38.45 15.66
N LYS A 5 18.60 38.99 16.28
CA LYS A 5 17.49 38.24 16.89
C LYS A 5 16.82 37.38 15.81
N VAL A 6 16.89 36.06 15.96
CA VAL A 6 16.09 35.11 15.18
C VAL A 6 14.64 35.23 15.67
N ARG A 7 13.73 35.62 14.78
CA ARG A 7 12.29 35.72 15.09
C ARG A 7 11.64 34.34 15.01
N LEU A 8 10.98 34.00 16.10
CA LEU A 8 10.12 32.85 16.32
C LEU A 8 8.83 32.98 15.50
N THR A 9 8.91 32.80 14.18
CA THR A 9 7.73 32.78 13.30
C THR A 9 8.02 31.83 12.15
N ASP A 10 7.86 30.55 12.43
CA ASP A 10 7.40 29.55 11.48
C ASP A 10 7.01 28.31 12.30
N MET A 11 5.86 28.42 12.97
CA MET A 11 5.08 27.25 13.36
C MET A 11 4.75 26.51 12.06
N ILE A 12 5.63 25.59 11.67
CA ILE A 12 5.41 24.67 10.56
C ILE A 12 4.08 23.95 10.87
N PRO A 13 3.00 24.19 10.10
CA PRO A 13 1.76 23.48 10.35
C PRO A 13 2.04 22.01 10.12
N ARG A 14 1.92 21.21 11.18
CA ARG A 14 1.88 19.74 11.08
C ARG A 14 0.81 19.41 10.04
N LYS A 15 1.23 19.13 8.81
CA LYS A 15 0.39 18.48 7.81
C LYS A 15 0.00 17.14 8.42
N ARG A 16 -1.16 17.12 9.06
CA ARG A 16 -1.82 15.92 9.56
C ARG A 16 -2.06 15.09 8.31
N ASN A 17 -1.15 14.16 8.01
CA ASN A 17 -1.35 13.16 6.97
C ASN A 17 -2.69 12.51 7.31
N ARG A 18 -3.75 12.91 6.61
CA ARG A 18 -4.99 12.15 6.57
C ARG A 18 -4.57 10.85 5.92
N THR A 19 -4.23 9.87 6.73
CA THR A 19 -4.11 8.48 6.33
C THR A 19 -5.43 8.16 5.69
N LYS A 20 -5.50 8.28 4.35
CA LYS A 20 -6.67 7.88 3.60
C LYS A 20 -6.80 6.40 3.91
N VAL A 21 -7.83 6.04 4.64
CA VAL A 21 -8.22 4.65 4.81
C VAL A 21 -8.71 4.22 3.44
N VAL A 22 -7.77 3.80 2.59
CA VAL A 22 -8.10 3.19 1.30
C VAL A 22 -8.68 1.85 1.68
N PHE A 23 -10.00 1.71 1.55
CA PHE A 23 -10.62 0.41 1.60
C PHE A 23 -9.98 -0.41 0.46
N LEU A 24 -9.09 -1.34 0.83
CA LEU A 24 -8.31 -2.13 -0.13
C LEU A 24 -9.28 -3.00 -0.93
N THR A 25 -9.82 -2.53 -2.05
CA THR A 25 -10.69 -3.32 -2.93
C THR A 25 -9.93 -4.56 -3.41
N ALA A 26 -10.64 -5.57 -3.89
CA ALA A 26 -9.97 -6.75 -4.45
C ALA A 26 -9.01 -6.36 -5.59
N ASP A 27 -9.40 -5.42 -6.43
CA ASP A 27 -8.56 -4.94 -7.53
C ASP A 27 -7.31 -4.22 -7.01
N HIS A 28 -7.43 -3.43 -5.94
CA HIS A 28 -6.28 -2.78 -5.34
C HIS A 28 -5.31 -3.76 -4.67
N LEU A 29 -5.82 -4.87 -4.14
CA LEU A 29 -4.99 -5.94 -3.60
C LEU A 29 -4.23 -6.68 -4.71
N ASP A 30 -4.86 -6.88 -5.87
CA ASP A 30 -4.19 -7.43 -7.05
C ASP A 30 -3.12 -6.48 -7.60
N GLU A 31 -3.40 -5.18 -7.68
CA GLU A 31 -2.40 -4.16 -8.07
C GLU A 31 -1.16 -4.22 -7.15
N GLN A 32 -1.37 -4.34 -5.84
CA GLN A 32 -0.27 -4.48 -4.88
C GLN A 32 0.46 -5.82 -5.03
N ALA A 33 -0.27 -6.90 -5.30
CA ALA A 33 0.34 -8.20 -5.55
C ALA A 33 1.25 -8.15 -6.79
N ASP A 34 0.82 -7.50 -7.85
CA ASP A 34 1.60 -7.34 -9.08
C ASP A 34 2.81 -6.43 -8.87
N ALA A 35 2.66 -5.34 -8.12
CA ALA A 35 3.79 -4.50 -7.71
C ALA A 35 4.84 -5.30 -6.94
N ARG A 36 4.44 -6.11 -5.95
CA ARG A 36 5.36 -6.96 -5.17
C ARG A 36 5.99 -8.07 -6.00
N ALA A 37 5.26 -8.66 -6.94
CA ALA A 37 5.84 -9.61 -7.89
C ALA A 37 6.85 -8.92 -8.82
N GLY A 38 6.60 -7.67 -9.21
CA GLY A 38 7.52 -6.83 -9.97
C GLY A 38 8.81 -6.54 -9.21
N GLU A 39 8.71 -6.12 -7.95
CA GLU A 39 9.86 -5.93 -7.05
C GLU A 39 10.67 -7.23 -6.92
N ALA A 40 10.00 -8.37 -6.73
CA ALA A 40 10.66 -9.66 -6.62
C ALA A 40 11.52 -10.02 -7.85
N ARG A 41 11.16 -9.54 -9.05
CA ARG A 41 11.96 -9.76 -10.27
C ARG A 41 13.23 -8.93 -10.30
N GLN A 42 13.27 -7.81 -9.57
CA GLN A 42 14.43 -6.93 -9.48
C GLN A 42 15.41 -7.35 -8.38
N LEU A 43 14.96 -8.24 -7.47
CA LEU A 43 15.79 -8.76 -6.39
C LEU A 43 16.66 -9.92 -6.88
N PRO A 44 17.89 -10.06 -6.35
CA PRO A 44 18.71 -11.23 -6.60
C PRO A 44 18.04 -12.48 -6.01
N GLU A 45 18.46 -13.65 -6.49
CA GLU A 45 18.02 -14.91 -5.91
C GLU A 45 18.38 -15.00 -4.43
N GLY A 46 17.45 -15.56 -3.64
CA GLY A 46 17.59 -15.67 -2.19
C GLY A 46 16.32 -15.30 -1.45
N GLU A 47 16.45 -15.17 -0.13
CA GLU A 47 15.32 -15.01 0.79
C GLU A 47 14.50 -13.74 0.50
N ALA A 48 15.15 -12.62 0.16
CA ALA A 48 14.45 -11.37 -0.13
C ALA A 48 13.47 -11.50 -1.31
N ARG A 49 13.90 -12.14 -2.40
CA ARG A 49 13.06 -12.44 -3.56
C ARG A 49 11.93 -13.40 -3.20
N GLN A 50 12.22 -14.46 -2.46
CA GLN A 50 11.21 -15.42 -2.02
C GLN A 50 10.15 -14.77 -1.11
N ASN A 51 10.58 -13.89 -0.20
CA ASN A 51 9.68 -13.14 0.68
C ASN A 51 8.77 -12.20 -0.12
N ALA A 52 9.32 -11.48 -1.10
CA ALA A 52 8.52 -10.63 -1.98
C ALA A 52 7.49 -11.43 -2.79
N LEU A 53 7.88 -12.60 -3.34
CA LEU A 53 6.94 -13.51 -4.03
C LEU A 53 5.86 -14.06 -3.10
N ARG A 54 6.24 -14.44 -1.86
CA ARG A 54 5.29 -14.93 -0.86
C ARG A 54 4.27 -13.86 -0.48
N ASN A 55 4.73 -12.62 -0.27
CA ASN A 55 3.86 -11.49 0.02
C ASN A 55 2.91 -11.21 -1.15
N ALA A 56 3.40 -11.25 -2.39
CA ALA A 56 2.55 -11.12 -3.58
C ALA A 56 1.48 -12.22 -3.64
N ALA A 57 1.84 -13.47 -3.37
CA ALA A 57 0.89 -14.57 -3.35
C ALA A 57 -0.19 -14.40 -2.27
N GLN A 58 0.18 -13.96 -1.07
CA GLN A 58 -0.75 -13.69 0.03
C GLN A 58 -1.76 -12.59 -0.34
N LEU A 59 -1.30 -11.53 -1.01
CA LEU A 59 -2.17 -10.44 -1.49
C LEU A 59 -3.20 -10.95 -2.50
N ARG A 60 -2.81 -11.82 -3.45
CA ARG A 60 -3.76 -12.44 -4.41
C ARG A 60 -4.80 -13.32 -3.73
N VAL A 61 -4.39 -14.07 -2.70
CA VAL A 61 -5.33 -14.88 -1.91
C VAL A 61 -6.34 -13.98 -1.21
N TYR A 62 -5.88 -12.90 -0.58
CA TYR A 62 -6.76 -11.95 0.09
C TYR A 62 -7.69 -11.21 -0.88
N ALA A 63 -7.21 -10.84 -2.08
CA ALA A 63 -8.03 -10.29 -3.16
C ALA A 63 -9.14 -11.26 -3.57
N SER A 64 -8.79 -12.53 -3.77
CA SER A 64 -9.72 -13.59 -4.16
C SER A 64 -10.79 -13.84 -3.09
N MET A 65 -10.38 -13.92 -1.82
CA MET A 65 -11.31 -14.02 -0.69
C MET A 65 -12.24 -12.82 -0.64
N LYS A 66 -11.72 -11.61 -0.87
CA LYS A 66 -12.54 -10.40 -0.87
C LYS A 66 -13.55 -10.38 -2.02
N ARG A 67 -13.19 -10.86 -3.22
CA ARG A 67 -14.15 -11.04 -4.32
C ARG A 67 -15.22 -12.07 -3.98
N ALA A 68 -14.85 -13.17 -3.34
CA ALA A 68 -15.80 -14.22 -2.95
C ALA A 68 -16.79 -13.74 -1.86
N LEU A 69 -16.34 -12.84 -0.98
CA LEU A 69 -17.16 -12.25 0.08
C LEU A 69 -17.99 -11.04 -0.39
N ALA A 70 -17.62 -10.41 -1.52
CA ALA A 70 -18.46 -9.40 -2.14
C ALA A 70 -19.74 -10.11 -2.63
N PRO A 71 -20.93 -9.71 -2.15
CA PRO A 71 -22.16 -10.37 -2.57
C PRO A 71 -22.26 -10.27 -4.09
N GLN A 72 -22.47 -11.41 -4.76
CA GLN A 72 -22.82 -11.46 -6.17
C GLN A 72 -24.22 -10.83 -6.34
N THR A 73 -24.34 -9.50 -6.24
CA THR A 73 -25.60 -8.77 -6.45
C THR A 73 -26.00 -8.69 -7.92
N ALA A 74 -25.48 -9.57 -8.76
CA ALA A 74 -25.78 -9.63 -10.18
C ALA A 74 -26.00 -11.07 -10.61
N LYS A 75 -27.16 -11.63 -10.23
CA LYS A 75 -28.07 -12.39 -11.09
C LYS A 75 -28.96 -13.31 -10.25
N SER A 76 -30.19 -12.86 -10.03
CA SER A 76 -31.36 -13.73 -10.18
C SER A 76 -32.60 -12.86 -10.37
N ARG A 77 -32.93 -12.74 -11.67
CA ARG A 77 -34.26 -12.72 -12.29
C ARG A 77 -35.28 -11.66 -11.85
#